data_AF-A0A953FFY0-F1
#
_entry.id   AF-A0A953FFY0-F1
#
_cell.length_a   1.000
_cell.length_b   1.000
_cell.length_c   1.000
_cell.angle_alpha   90.00
_cell.angle_beta   90.00
_cell.angle_gamma   90.00
#
_symmetry.space_group_name_H-M   'P 1'
#
loop_
_entity.id
_entity.type
_entity.pdbx_description
1 polymer ?
#
loop_
_entity_poly.entity_id
_entity_poly.type
_entity_poly.pdbx_seq_one_letter_code
_entity_poly.pdbx_strand_id
1 'polypeptide(L)'
;MVIHKTFADFVLFLYIHMAHADGEFHPLEEKEILLKIPKLFPGLSDMNAKLQSALTEYRAVAPASLPQLIRDTFNHFSTVKFAQKYKVYTDMYDIINADGKVDERETVALAALKEIIDLNAHQQ
;
A
#
# COMPACT_ATOMS: atom_id res chain seq x y z
N MET A 1 5.90 -6.18 -14.55
CA MET A 1 4.71 -7.06 -14.47
C MET A 1 3.71 -6.40 -13.54
N VAL A 2 2.42 -6.33 -13.89
CA VAL A 2 1.38 -5.70 -13.05
C VAL A 2 0.35 -6.77 -12.69
N ILE A 3 0.08 -6.94 -11.40
CA ILE A 3 -0.86 -7.96 -10.89
C ILE A 3 -2.19 -7.38 -10.43
N HIS A 4 -2.24 -6.07 -10.17
CA HIS A 4 -3.40 -5.37 -9.63
C HIS A 4 -4.38 -4.99 -10.73
N LYS A 5 -5.64 -5.43 -10.61
CA LYS A 5 -6.70 -5.15 -11.58
C LYS A 5 -7.28 -3.75 -11.45
N THR A 6 -7.30 -3.21 -10.23
CA THR A 6 -7.79 -1.86 -9.93
C THR A 6 -6.78 -1.07 -9.10
N PHE A 7 -6.89 0.26 -9.13
CA PHE A 7 -6.07 1.10 -8.26
C PHE A 7 -6.36 0.84 -6.77
N ALA A 8 -7.61 0.52 -6.41
CA ALA A 8 -7.97 0.16 -5.04
C ALA A 8 -7.26 -1.12 -4.56
N ASP A 9 -7.13 -2.13 -5.43
CA ASP A 9 -6.35 -3.34 -5.13
C ASP A 9 -4.88 -3.00 -4.89
N PHE A 10 -4.33 -2.13 -5.73
CA PHE A 10 -2.96 -1.67 -5.56
C PHE A 10 -2.75 -0.87 -4.26
N VAL A 11 -3.69 -0.01 -3.89
CA VAL A 11 -3.61 0.74 -2.62
C VAL A 11 -3.65 -0.21 -1.43
N LEU A 12 -4.52 -1.22 -1.44
CA LEU A 12 -4.54 -2.23 -0.39
C LEU A 12 -3.23 -3.03 -0.32
N PHE A 13 -2.63 -3.35 -1.47
CA PHE A 13 -1.30 -3.98 -1.52
C PHE A 13 -0.22 -3.10 -0.88
N LEU A 14 -0.23 -1.79 -1.15
CA LEU A 14 0.71 -0.85 -0.54
C LEU A 14 0.54 -0.76 0.98
N TYR A 15 -0.69 -0.78 1.47
CA TYR A 15 -0.97 -0.82 2.90
C TYR A 15 -0.37 -2.05 3.59
N ILE A 16 -0.53 -3.22 2.97
CA ILE A 16 0.07 -4.47 3.45
C ILE A 16 1.60 -4.43 3.37
N HIS A 17 2.15 -3.89 2.29
CA HIS A 17 3.59 -3.75 2.13
C HIS A 17 4.21 -2.90 3.23
N MET A 18 3.56 -1.79 3.58
CA MET A 18 4.03 -0.88 4.63
C MET A 18 3.93 -1.50 6.02
N ALA A 19 2.82 -2.17 6.32
CA ALA A 19 2.65 -2.89 7.58
C ALA A 19 3.55 -4.14 7.71
N HIS A 20 4.35 -4.44 6.68
CA HIS A 20 5.35 -5.51 6.70
C HIS A 20 6.79 -4.96 6.61
N ALA A 21 6.97 -3.64 6.67
CA ALA A 21 8.26 -3.00 6.42
C ALA A 21 9.29 -3.26 7.54
N ASP A 22 8.83 -3.43 8.78
CA ASP A 22 9.69 -3.77 9.93
C ASP A 22 10.02 -5.28 9.99
N GLY A 23 9.23 -6.11 9.30
CA GLY A 23 9.34 -7.56 9.21
C GLY A 23 8.27 -8.33 9.98
N GLU A 24 7.45 -7.64 10.78
CA GLU A 24 6.28 -8.17 11.46
C GLU A 24 4.99 -7.63 10.80
N PHE A 25 3.82 -8.04 11.26
CA PHE A 25 2.54 -7.47 10.81
C PHE A 25 1.68 -7.34 12.05
N HIS A 26 1.63 -6.13 12.60
CA HIS A 26 1.08 -5.91 13.93
C HIS A 26 -0.45 -5.92 13.89
N PRO A 27 -1.12 -6.45 14.93
CA PRO A 27 -2.59 -6.42 15.00
C PRO A 27 -3.22 -5.03 14.94
N LEU A 28 -2.48 -3.98 15.33
CA LEU A 28 -2.93 -2.59 15.26
C LEU A 28 -2.93 -2.06 13.82
N GLU A 29 -1.90 -2.41 13.04
CA GLU A 29 -1.82 -2.07 11.62
C GLU A 29 -2.90 -2.83 10.83
N GLU A 30 -3.10 -4.12 11.14
CA GLU A 30 -4.17 -4.92 10.57
C GLU A 30 -5.53 -4.24 10.78
N LYS A 31 -5.79 -3.78 12.00
CA LYS A 31 -7.02 -3.08 12.34
C LYS A 31 -7.17 -1.77 11.57
N GLU A 32 -6.12 -0.97 11.44
CA GLU A 32 -6.14 0.26 10.64
C GLU A 32 -6.40 -0.02 9.15
N ILE A 33 -5.80 -1.07 8.60
CA ILE A 33 -6.04 -1.50 7.23
C ILE A 33 -7.51 -1.90 7.04
N LEU A 34 -8.08 -2.69 7.95
CA LEU A 34 -9.49 -3.09 7.91
C LEU A 34 -10.44 -1.87 7.94
N LEU A 35 -10.11 -0.82 8.69
CA LEU A 35 -10.89 0.43 8.71
C LEU A 35 -10.82 1.22 7.38
N LYS A 36 -9.76 1.02 6.59
CA LYS A 36 -9.58 1.67 5.28
C LYS A 36 -10.18 0.86 4.13
N ILE A 37 -10.32 -0.47 4.23
CA ILE A 37 -10.95 -1.33 3.20
C ILE A 37 -12.34 -0.84 2.72
N PRO A 38 -13.32 -0.50 3.58
CA PRO A 38 -14.64 -0.03 3.12
C PRO A 38 -14.56 1.24 2.28
N LYS A 39 -13.55 2.08 2.52
CA LYS A 39 -13.34 3.32 1.77
C LYS A 39 -12.77 3.02 0.38
N LEU A 40 -11.96 1.96 0.25
CA LEU A 40 -11.41 1.49 -1.03
C LEU A 40 -12.41 0.67 -1.84
N PHE A 41 -13.26 -0.12 -1.17
CA PHE A 41 -14.23 -1.02 -1.78
C PHE A 41 -15.64 -0.79 -1.20
N PRO A 42 -16.33 0.29 -1.63
CA PRO A 42 -17.68 0.56 -1.14
C PRO A 42 -18.64 -0.60 -1.47
N GLY A 43 -19.42 -1.03 -0.47
CA GLY A 43 -20.38 -2.13 -0.63
C GLY A 43 -19.80 -3.54 -0.54
N LEU A 44 -18.51 -3.69 -0.21
CA LEU A 44 -17.91 -4.98 0.08
C LEU A 44 -18.48 -5.57 1.39
N SER A 45 -19.01 -6.79 1.31
CA SER A 45 -19.65 -7.46 2.46
C SER A 45 -18.65 -8.09 3.45
N ASP A 46 -17.50 -8.55 2.96
CA ASP A 46 -16.49 -9.25 3.78
C ASP A 46 -15.10 -8.63 3.60
N MET A 47 -14.74 -7.78 4.58
CA MET A 47 -13.46 -7.08 4.62
C MET A 47 -12.30 -8.01 4.97
N ASN A 48 -12.55 -8.98 5.85
CA ASN A 48 -11.53 -9.92 6.28
C ASN A 48 -11.14 -10.83 5.12
N ALA A 49 -12.11 -11.37 4.37
CA ALA A 49 -11.82 -12.15 3.18
C ALA A 49 -10.99 -11.35 2.15
N LYS A 50 -11.31 -10.06 1.96
CA LYS A 50 -10.55 -9.20 1.06
C LYS A 50 -9.12 -8.96 1.53
N LEU A 51 -8.93 -8.71 2.83
CA LEU A 51 -7.60 -8.57 3.41
C LEU A 51 -6.78 -9.85 3.28
N GLN A 52 -7.36 -11.01 3.59
CA GLN A 52 -6.66 -12.30 3.51
C GLN A 52 -6.29 -12.68 2.07
N SER A 53 -7.15 -12.36 1.10
CA SER A 53 -6.82 -12.49 -0.32
C SER A 53 -5.60 -11.62 -0.69
N ALA A 54 -5.62 -10.35 -0.29
CA ALA A 54 -4.54 -9.42 -0.58
C ALA A 54 -3.22 -9.80 0.12
N LEU A 55 -3.28 -10.31 1.36
CA LEU A 55 -2.13 -10.86 2.09
C LEU A 55 -1.53 -12.08 1.36
N THR A 56 -2.40 -12.96 0.83
CA THR A 56 -1.96 -14.12 0.05
C THR A 56 -1.27 -13.69 -1.24
N GLU A 57 -1.84 -12.71 -1.95
CA GLU A 57 -1.22 -12.13 -3.15
C GLU A 57 0.12 -11.47 -2.84
N TYR A 58 0.21 -10.70 -1.74
CA TYR A 58 1.45 -10.07 -1.29
C TYR A 58 2.54 -11.10 -0.99
N ARG A 59 2.23 -12.14 -0.21
CA ARG A 59 3.17 -13.21 0.15
C ARG A 59 3.64 -14.05 -1.04
N ALA A 60 2.86 -14.08 -2.13
CA ALA A 60 3.24 -14.77 -3.36
C ALA A 60 4.26 -13.98 -4.19
N VAL A 61 4.47 -12.69 -3.91
CA VAL A 61 5.45 -11.85 -4.60
C VAL A 61 6.83 -12.04 -3.97
N ALA A 62 7.84 -12.32 -4.81
CA ALA A 62 9.22 -12.36 -4.35
C ALA A 62 9.65 -10.97 -3.81
N PRO A 63 10.23 -10.87 -2.60
CA PRO A 63 10.59 -9.59 -2.00
C PRO A 63 11.48 -8.71 -2.88
N ALA A 64 12.43 -9.32 -3.61
CA ALA A 64 13.31 -8.62 -4.55
C ALA A 64 12.56 -7.97 -5.73
N SER A 65 11.36 -8.44 -6.05
CA SER A 65 10.52 -7.93 -7.13
C SER A 65 9.56 -6.82 -6.68
N LEU A 66 9.38 -6.60 -5.37
CA LEU A 66 8.45 -5.61 -4.83
C LEU A 66 8.71 -4.18 -5.34
N PRO A 67 9.96 -3.66 -5.32
CA PRO A 67 10.21 -2.29 -5.78
C PRO A 67 9.81 -2.08 -7.25
N GLN A 68 10.15 -3.04 -8.12
CA GLN A 68 9.79 -2.96 -9.54
C GLN A 68 8.29 -3.12 -9.76
N LEU A 69 7.63 -4.03 -9.04
CA LEU A 69 6.18 -4.24 -9.13
C LEU A 69 5.40 -2.97 -8.74
N ILE A 70 5.80 -2.33 -7.64
CA ILE A 70 5.19 -1.09 -7.15
C ILE A 70 5.33 0.01 -8.20
N ARG A 71 6.55 0.18 -8.74
CA ARG A 71 6.83 1.17 -9.79
C ARG A 71 6.03 0.92 -11.06
N ASP A 72 6.02 -0.32 -11.55
CA ASP A 72 5.27 -0.73 -12.75
C ASP A 72 3.76 -0.48 -12.57
N THR A 73 3.24 -0.78 -11.38
CA THR A 73 1.81 -0.62 -11.08
C THR A 73 1.42 0.86 -10.99
N PHE A 74 2.27 1.73 -10.40
CA PHE A 74 2.06 3.17 -10.42
C PHE A 74 2.03 3.75 -11.85
N ASN A 75 2.94 3.28 -12.71
CA ASN A 75 2.98 3.68 -14.12
C ASN A 75 1.73 3.20 -14.88
N HIS A 76 1.26 1.99 -14.58
CA HIS A 76 0.03 1.44 -15.15
C HIS A 76 -1.19 2.29 -14.79
N PHE A 77 -1.26 2.78 -13.55
CA PHE A 77 -2.28 3.73 -13.09
C PHE A 77 -1.83 5.19 -13.22
N SER A 78 -1.12 5.54 -14.30
CA SER A 78 -0.67 6.91 -14.56
C SER A 78 -1.83 7.90 -14.68
N THR A 79 -3.03 7.50 -15.06
CA THR A 79 -4.19 8.40 -15.13
C THR A 79 -4.73 8.85 -13.75
N VAL A 80 -4.28 8.21 -12.65
CA VAL A 80 -4.63 8.59 -11.29
C VAL A 80 -3.94 9.91 -10.92
N LYS A 81 -4.74 10.88 -10.44
CA LYS A 81 -4.26 12.21 -10.10
C LYS A 81 -3.26 12.17 -8.96
N PHE A 82 -2.27 13.07 -8.98
CA PHE A 82 -1.29 13.23 -7.91
C PHE A 82 -1.92 13.33 -6.52
N ALA A 83 -3.01 14.11 -6.36
CA ALA A 83 -3.72 14.24 -5.10
C ALA A 83 -4.25 12.90 -4.54
N GLN A 84 -4.64 11.97 -5.41
CA GLN A 84 -5.05 10.63 -4.99
C GLN A 84 -3.85 9.79 -4.59
N LYS A 85 -2.71 9.89 -5.30
CA LYS A 85 -1.46 9.21 -4.93
C LYS A 85 -0.89 9.73 -3.61
N TYR A 86 -0.96 11.04 -3.36
CA TYR A 86 -0.52 11.66 -2.12
C TYR A 86 -1.40 11.26 -0.92
N LYS A 87 -2.70 11.07 -1.14
CA LYS A 87 -3.57 10.53 -0.10
C LYS A 87 -3.14 9.13 0.34
N VAL A 88 -2.73 8.27 -0.60
CA VAL A 88 -2.18 6.93 -0.30
C VAL A 88 -0.94 7.04 0.59
N TYR A 89 -0.08 8.03 0.32
CA TYR A 89 1.08 8.32 1.17
C TYR A 89 0.68 8.67 2.61
N THR A 90 -0.30 9.57 2.81
CA THR A 90 -0.81 9.88 4.14
C THR A 90 -1.43 8.66 4.82
N ASP A 91 -2.24 7.89 4.09
CA ASP A 91 -2.90 6.71 4.62
C ASP A 91 -1.89 5.64 5.08
N MET A 92 -0.74 5.51 4.41
CA MET A 92 0.34 4.61 4.80
C MET A 92 1.06 5.04 6.07
N TYR A 93 1.30 6.35 6.23
CA TYR A 93 1.87 6.89 7.48
C TYR A 93 0.94 6.61 8.67
N ASP A 94 -0.38 6.76 8.49
CA ASP A 94 -1.35 6.46 9.56
C ASP A 94 -1.31 4.98 9.97
N ILE A 95 -1.04 4.06 9.04
CA ILE A 95 -1.00 2.61 9.30
C ILE A 95 0.20 2.26 10.15
N ILE A 96 1.41 2.64 9.72
CA ILE A 96 2.65 2.31 10.46
C ILE A 96 2.68 3.01 11.82
N ASN A 97 2.10 4.22 11.92
CA ASN A 97 2.02 4.96 13.18
C ASN A 97 0.83 4.53 14.07
N ALA A 98 0.15 3.41 13.78
CA ALA A 98 -1.04 2.97 14.50
C ALA A 98 -0.79 2.70 16.00
N ASP A 99 0.43 2.30 16.34
CA ASP A 99 0.87 2.04 17.72
C ASP A 99 1.51 3.28 18.40
N GLY A 100 1.60 4.41 17.66
CA GLY A 100 2.22 5.65 18.09
C GLY A 100 3.75 5.69 17.97
N LYS A 101 4.35 4.71 17.29
CA LYS A 101 5.77 4.65 16.97
C LYS A 101 5.93 4.44 15.47
N VAL A 102 7.05 4.92 14.95
CA VAL A 102 7.47 4.65 13.57
C VAL A 102 8.94 4.30 13.62
N ASP A 103 9.28 3.11 13.17
CA ASP A 103 10.63 2.59 13.15
C ASP A 103 11.42 3.10 11.93
N GLU A 104 12.75 2.99 12.01
CA GLU A 104 13.65 3.44 10.94
C GLU A 104 13.36 2.72 9.62
N ARG A 105 13.04 1.42 9.68
CA ARG A 105 12.71 0.62 8.49
C ARG A 105 11.44 1.10 7.79
N GLU A 106 10.41 1.42 8.56
CA GLU A 106 9.14 1.94 8.04
C GLU A 106 9.32 3.34 7.46
N THR A 107 10.14 4.16 8.12
CA THR A 107 10.54 5.48 7.59
C THR A 107 11.23 5.36 6.24
N VAL A 108 12.16 4.41 6.10
CA VAL A 108 12.86 4.14 4.83
C VAL A 108 11.89 3.63 3.76
N ALA A 109 10.98 2.72 4.10
CA ALA A 109 9.97 2.19 3.17
C ALA A 109 9.02 3.30 2.70
N LEU A 110 8.57 4.17 3.62
CA LEU A 110 7.71 5.30 3.32
C LEU A 110 8.43 6.33 2.42
N ALA A 111 9.71 6.61 2.68
CA ALA A 111 10.52 7.50 1.86
C ALA A 111 10.69 6.96 0.43
N ALA A 112 10.99 5.67 0.28
CA ALA A 112 11.13 5.02 -1.03
C ALA A 112 9.83 5.11 -1.85
N LEU A 113 8.66 4.97 -1.20
CA LEU A 113 7.38 5.15 -1.86
C LEU A 113 7.11 6.61 -2.25
N LYS A 114 7.50 7.57 -1.40
CA LYS A 114 7.40 8.99 -1.72
C LYS A 114 8.19 9.31 -2.99
N GLU A 115 9.41 8.81 -3.10
CA GLU A 115 10.24 9.01 -4.30
C GLU A 115 9.56 8.44 -5.55
N ILE A 116 8.96 7.24 -5.47
CA ILE A 116 8.24 6.64 -6.61
C ILE A 116 7.03 7.51 -7.02
N ILE A 117 6.30 8.06 -6.05
CA ILE A 117 5.15 8.94 -6.31
C ILE A 117 5.61 10.27 -6.93
N ASP A 118 6.67 10.88 -6.39
CA ASP A 118 7.21 12.15 -6.86
C ASP A 118 7.78 12.04 -8.28
N LEU A 119 8.52 10.97 -8.58
CA LEU A 119 9.02 10.70 -9.94
C LEU A 119 7.88 10.60 -10.96
N ASN A 120 6.76 10.01 -10.56
CA ASN A 120 5.57 9.92 -11.40
C ASN A 120 4.85 11.27 -11.56
N ALA A 121 4.98 12.19 -10.61
CA ALA A 121 4.37 13.52 -10.67
C ALA A 121 5.06 14.43 -11.70
N HIS A 122 6.37 14.26 -11.91
CA HIS A 122 7.15 15.06 -12.85
C HIS A 122 7.06 14.55 -14.29
N GLN A 123 6.40 13.42 -14.52
CA GLN A 123 6.21 12.79 -15.84
C GLN A 123 4.81 13.02 -16.42
N GLN A 124 3.95 13.81 -15.76
CA GLN A 124 2.57 14.15 -16.16
C GLN A 124 2.44 15.65 -16.42
#